data_AF-A0A8J8TIZ8-F1
#
_entry.id   AF-A0A8J8TIZ8-F1
#
_cell.length_a   1.000
_cell.length_b   1.000
_cell.length_c   1.000
_cell.angle_alpha   90.00
_cell.angle_beta   90.00
_cell.angle_gamma   90.00
#
_symmetry.space_group_name_H-M   'P 1'
#
loop_
_entity.id
_entity.type
_entity.pdbx_description
1 polymer ?
#
loop_
_entity_poly.entity_id
_entity_poly.type
_entity_poly.pdbx_seq_one_letter_code
_entity_poly.pdbx_strand_id
1 'polypeptide(L)'
;MKELNKTIIILSILPIFMALVLVMTTSKWYIIAILFPLFIIFLALNLDERPLIHISVSVEKNVIYVGDELKVKVNVNLEKGFGLIIFRSPPIPKTQMAEGFELVKGTNVHVIFKGFKRVNKDFEYTLKALKRGVYPLDKVEYTFYHPFGAHEIIKDSINIKEEVKVLPKIKIIYRIPNNIKPKEAFPRFSPSKVGPYSTDFKSIRKYEIGDPYKFINWKATARNPGNELMINEYEREGVRSIIILLDRSWMMRFGTEVENSLEYGISLILSLSKVLLRQGYNVGLWTIPSGEKVIPSSDSDQYYRLMSALMRVRGYPAYTGVIDKSVLKAWSSMKPIMIIVTNLMENNLAYLSSVFSNKRVIIVDIIPDNILLKNVVEGNPCNEWFIRDKKELIYEKLPSNAKVVSWDPVCESIGKVVAKISKYMADL
;
A
#
# COMPACT_ATOMS: atom_id res chain seq x y z
N MET A 1 -20.96 35.40 32.05
CA MET A 1 -21.17 35.07 33.48
C MET A 1 -21.89 36.16 34.28
N LYS A 2 -21.43 37.42 34.35
CA LYS A 2 -22.13 38.47 35.16
C LYS A 2 -23.58 38.75 34.73
N GLU A 3 -23.85 38.84 33.43
CA GLU A 3 -25.21 39.08 32.91
C GLU A 3 -26.12 37.85 33.06
N LEU A 4 -25.61 36.64 32.80
CA LEU A 4 -26.36 35.39 32.99
C LEU A 4 -26.78 35.20 34.47
N ASN A 5 -25.89 35.49 35.42
CA ASN A 5 -26.20 35.41 36.84
C ASN A 5 -27.28 36.43 37.26
N LYS A 6 -27.25 37.66 36.72
CA LYS A 6 -28.32 38.64 36.97
C LYS A 6 -29.67 38.16 36.43
N THR A 7 -29.71 37.59 35.23
CA THR A 7 -30.94 37.07 34.62
C THR A 7 -31.50 35.88 35.39
N ILE A 8 -30.65 34.96 35.85
CA ILE A 8 -31.07 33.82 36.70
C ILE A 8 -31.63 34.30 38.04
N ILE A 9 -31.01 35.32 38.65
CA ILE A 9 -31.50 35.92 39.90
C ILE A 9 -32.86 36.61 39.69
N ILE A 10 -33.04 37.37 38.61
CA ILE A 10 -34.32 38.02 38.31
C ILE A 10 -35.41 36.98 38.04
N LEU A 11 -35.11 35.94 37.27
CA LEU A 11 -36.05 34.87 36.96
C LEU A 11 -36.43 34.03 38.18
N SER A 12 -35.56 33.92 39.20
CA SER A 12 -35.84 33.15 40.42
C SER A 12 -36.68 33.93 41.45
N ILE A 13 -36.66 35.27 41.41
CA ILE A 13 -37.51 36.12 42.27
C ILE A 13 -38.99 36.04 41.87
N LEU A 14 -39.28 35.92 40.57
CA LEU A 14 -40.64 35.85 40.02
C LEU A 14 -41.48 34.67 40.58
N PRO A 15 -41.01 33.41 40.59
CA PRO A 15 -41.75 32.29 41.16
C PRO A 15 -41.88 32.40 42.68
N ILE A 16 -40.93 33.02 43.40
CA ILE A 16 -41.03 33.26 44.85
C ILE A 16 -42.17 34.25 45.14
N PHE A 17 -42.25 35.34 44.39
CA PHE A 17 -43.34 36.32 44.52
C PHE A 17 -44.71 35.71 44.16
N MET A 18 -44.79 34.93 43.07
CA MET A 18 -46.04 34.28 42.67
C MET A 18 -46.47 33.17 43.64
N ALA A 19 -45.52 32.49 44.30
CA ALA A 19 -45.82 31.55 45.38
C ALA A 19 -46.43 32.25 46.61
N LEU A 20 -45.94 33.44 46.97
CA LEU A 20 -46.54 34.29 48.01
C LEU A 20 -47.98 34.69 47.67
N VAL A 21 -48.24 35.10 46.42
CA VAL A 21 -49.60 35.45 45.94
C VAL A 21 -50.52 34.22 45.91
N LEU A 22 -50.01 33.03 45.56
CA LEU A 22 -50.79 31.79 45.61
C LEU A 22 -51.21 31.42 47.04
N VAL A 23 -50.40 31.71 48.07
CA VAL A 23 -50.80 31.47 49.48
C VAL A 23 -51.96 32.40 49.90
N MET A 24 -52.04 33.60 49.33
CA MET A 24 -53.08 34.58 49.64
C MET A 24 -54.35 34.42 48.79
N THR A 25 -54.36 33.52 47.79
CA THR A 25 -55.46 33.41 46.81
C THR A 25 -55.88 31.96 46.57
N THR A 26 -57.13 31.72 46.19
CA THR A 26 -57.67 30.35 45.95
C THR A 26 -57.51 29.86 44.50
N SER A 27 -56.95 30.69 43.61
CA SER A 27 -56.90 30.41 42.18
C SER A 27 -55.74 29.48 41.81
N LYS A 28 -56.05 28.37 41.12
CA LYS A 28 -55.05 27.39 40.66
C LYS A 28 -54.19 27.88 39.50
N TRP A 29 -54.56 28.97 38.80
CA TRP A 29 -53.80 29.48 37.65
C TRP A 29 -52.40 29.99 38.01
N TYR A 30 -52.20 30.44 39.26
CA TYR A 30 -50.88 30.87 39.75
C TYR A 30 -49.86 29.72 39.80
N ILE A 31 -50.30 28.45 39.85
CA ILE A 31 -49.41 27.29 39.78
C ILE A 31 -48.65 27.28 38.45
N ILE A 32 -49.34 27.55 37.33
CA ILE A 32 -48.71 27.61 36.00
C ILE A 32 -47.70 28.75 35.93
N ALA A 33 -48.04 29.90 36.52
CA ALA A 33 -47.17 31.07 36.58
C ALA A 33 -45.91 30.88 37.45
N ILE A 34 -45.91 29.91 38.37
CA ILE A 34 -44.72 29.50 39.14
C ILE A 34 -43.92 28.44 38.37
N LEU A 35 -44.61 27.45 37.79
CA LEU A 35 -43.97 26.36 37.06
C LEU A 35 -43.27 26.83 35.80
N PHE A 36 -43.80 27.83 35.09
CA PHE A 36 -43.22 28.31 33.84
C PHE A 36 -41.84 28.96 34.03
N PRO A 37 -41.63 29.95 34.93
CA PRO A 37 -40.29 30.49 35.21
C PRO A 37 -39.32 29.43 35.73
N LEU A 38 -39.76 28.53 36.61
CA LEU A 38 -38.92 27.44 37.10
C LEU A 38 -38.51 26.51 35.96
N PHE A 39 -39.41 26.22 35.03
CA PHE A 39 -39.11 25.45 33.83
C PHE A 39 -38.12 26.16 32.91
N ILE A 40 -38.25 27.48 32.73
CA ILE A 40 -37.31 28.29 31.95
C ILE A 40 -35.92 28.33 32.60
N ILE A 41 -35.82 28.47 33.93
CA ILE A 41 -34.55 28.40 34.66
C ILE A 41 -33.94 27.01 34.52
N PHE A 42 -34.74 25.96 34.72
CA PHE A 42 -34.30 24.58 34.52
C PHE A 42 -33.76 24.37 33.10
N LEU A 43 -34.47 24.85 32.07
CA LEU A 43 -34.03 24.77 30.69
C LEU A 43 -32.72 25.55 30.48
N ALA A 44 -32.62 26.78 30.99
CA ALA A 44 -31.43 27.63 30.85
C ALA A 44 -30.18 27.00 31.47
N LEU A 45 -30.29 26.42 32.68
CA LEU A 45 -29.19 25.75 33.36
C LEU A 45 -28.71 24.50 32.60
N ASN A 46 -29.62 23.78 31.92
CA ASN A 46 -29.27 22.60 31.12
C ASN A 46 -28.74 22.95 29.72
N LEU A 47 -29.07 24.13 29.19
CA LEU A 47 -28.69 24.59 27.85
C LEU A 47 -27.26 25.15 27.76
N ASP A 48 -26.69 25.57 28.89
CA ASP A 48 -25.36 26.19 29.00
C ASP A 48 -24.23 25.16 29.26
N GLU A 49 -24.56 23.88 29.47
CA GLU A 49 -23.52 22.85 29.63
C GLU A 49 -22.84 22.54 28.29
N ARG A 50 -21.51 22.69 28.25
CA ARG A 50 -20.70 22.13 27.16
C ARG A 50 -20.94 20.62 27.07
N PRO A 51 -21.13 20.08 25.85
CA PRO A 51 -21.42 18.67 25.70
C PRO A 51 -20.19 17.84 26.07
N LEU A 52 -20.39 16.83 26.91
CA LEU A 52 -19.36 15.83 27.23
C LEU A 52 -19.57 14.62 26.33
N ILE A 53 -18.72 14.52 25.31
CA ILE A 53 -18.84 13.57 24.20
C ILE A 53 -17.60 12.69 24.19
N HIS A 54 -17.82 11.38 24.23
CA HIS A 54 -16.80 10.37 24.00
C HIS A 54 -17.17 9.58 22.75
N ILE A 55 -16.34 9.68 21.72
CA ILE A 55 -16.47 8.87 20.50
C ILE A 55 -15.23 7.99 20.41
N SER A 56 -15.46 6.69 20.30
CA SER A 56 -14.42 5.72 19.97
C SER A 56 -14.73 5.10 18.63
N VAL A 57 -13.69 4.93 17.82
CA VAL A 57 -13.77 4.27 16.51
C VAL A 57 -12.83 3.09 16.57
N SER A 58 -13.32 1.94 16.12
CA SER A 58 -12.55 0.71 16.03
C SER A 58 -12.77 0.05 14.68
N VAL A 59 -11.76 -0.65 14.20
CA VAL A 59 -11.80 -1.43 12.96
C VAL A 59 -11.70 -2.93 13.25
N GLU A 60 -12.34 -3.76 12.42
CA GLU A 60 -12.26 -5.23 12.57
C GLU A 60 -10.84 -5.76 12.32
N LYS A 61 -10.14 -5.16 11.35
CA LYS A 61 -8.79 -5.56 10.93
C LYS A 61 -7.96 -4.33 10.59
N ASN A 62 -6.74 -4.29 11.14
CA ASN A 62 -5.82 -3.17 10.93
C ASN A 62 -4.96 -3.38 9.67
N VAL A 63 -4.94 -4.60 9.12
CA VAL A 63 -4.22 -4.94 7.89
C VAL A 63 -5.19 -5.67 6.94
N ILE A 64 -5.36 -5.09 5.76
CA ILE A 64 -6.27 -5.59 4.71
C ILE A 64 -5.58 -5.49 3.35
N TYR A 65 -6.14 -6.10 2.31
CA TYR A 65 -5.65 -5.97 0.93
C TYR A 65 -6.49 -4.98 0.12
N VAL A 66 -5.91 -4.44 -0.96
CA VAL A 66 -6.67 -3.70 -1.96
C VAL A 66 -7.81 -4.57 -2.50
N GLY A 67 -9.02 -4.05 -2.43
CA GLY A 67 -10.28 -4.69 -2.80
C GLY A 67 -11.04 -5.32 -1.64
N ASP A 68 -10.44 -5.45 -0.46
CA ASP A 68 -11.11 -5.96 0.73
C ASP A 68 -12.07 -4.90 1.32
N GLU A 69 -13.11 -5.39 1.99
CA GLU A 69 -14.02 -4.58 2.78
C GLU A 69 -13.54 -4.47 4.22
N LEU A 70 -13.63 -3.27 4.78
CA LEU A 70 -13.29 -2.90 6.13
C LEU A 70 -14.56 -2.45 6.86
N LYS A 71 -14.95 -3.17 7.91
CA LYS A 71 -16.02 -2.74 8.81
C LYS A 71 -15.46 -1.82 9.88
N VAL A 72 -16.08 -0.65 10.00
CA VAL A 72 -15.73 0.37 11.00
C VAL A 72 -16.88 0.50 11.98
N LYS A 73 -16.58 0.37 13.26
CA LYS A 73 -17.54 0.50 14.36
C LYS A 73 -17.27 1.79 15.12
N VAL A 74 -18.31 2.58 15.33
CA VAL A 74 -18.25 3.85 16.06
C VAL A 74 -19.16 3.76 17.26
N ASN A 75 -18.59 3.81 18.46
CA ASN A 75 -19.35 3.92 19.70
C ASN A 75 -19.38 5.39 20.14
N VAL A 76 -20.58 5.90 20.38
CA VAL A 76 -20.83 7.28 20.78
C VAL A 76 -21.51 7.30 22.14
N ASN A 77 -20.82 7.89 23.12
CA ASN A 77 -21.32 8.11 24.47
C ASN A 77 -21.45 9.62 24.75
N LEU A 78 -22.69 10.06 24.95
CA LEU A 78 -23.06 11.44 25.23
C LEU A 78 -23.57 11.54 26.66
N GLU A 79 -22.75 12.11 27.54
CA GLU A 79 -23.05 12.21 28.96
C GLU A 79 -23.77 13.53 29.28
N LYS A 80 -23.21 14.64 28.80
CA LYS A 80 -23.72 15.99 29.06
C LYS A 80 -24.10 16.75 27.79
N GLY A 81 -24.77 17.88 27.98
CA GLY A 81 -25.31 18.73 26.93
C GLY A 81 -26.76 18.38 26.58
N PHE A 82 -27.45 19.33 25.96
CA PHE A 82 -28.80 19.22 25.45
C PHE A 82 -28.87 19.90 24.07
N GLY A 83 -29.06 19.14 22.99
CA GLY A 83 -28.95 19.67 21.63
C GLY A 83 -28.73 18.64 20.53
N LEU A 84 -28.54 19.12 19.30
CA LEU A 84 -28.30 18.30 18.13
C LEU A 84 -26.80 18.13 17.91
N ILE A 85 -26.36 16.90 17.66
CA ILE A 85 -24.97 16.56 17.39
C ILE A 85 -24.90 15.96 16.01
N ILE A 86 -24.04 16.53 15.16
CA ILE A 86 -23.66 15.95 13.89
C ILE A 86 -22.20 15.55 14.02
N PHE A 87 -21.88 14.28 13.81
CA PHE A 87 -20.50 13.83 13.78
C PHE A 87 -20.19 13.11 12.47
N ARG A 88 -18.94 13.24 12.05
CA ARG A 88 -18.37 12.60 10.87
C ARG A 88 -17.17 11.77 11.30
N SER A 89 -17.28 10.46 11.14
CA SER A 89 -16.17 9.53 11.29
C SER A 89 -15.36 9.42 9.99
N PRO A 90 -14.11 8.92 10.06
CA PRO A 90 -13.26 8.71 8.89
C PRO A 90 -13.94 7.84 7.80
N PRO A 91 -13.64 8.04 6.52
CA PRO A 91 -12.71 9.01 5.96
C PRO A 91 -13.29 10.43 5.93
N ILE A 92 -12.47 11.42 6.32
CA ILE A 92 -12.82 12.85 6.22
C ILE A 92 -12.47 13.34 4.81
N PRO A 93 -13.31 14.15 4.14
CA PRO A 93 -12.99 14.69 2.81
C PRO A 93 -11.62 15.38 2.76
N LYS A 94 -10.93 15.28 1.61
CA LYS A 94 -9.57 15.85 1.39
C LYS A 94 -8.46 15.24 2.25
N THR A 95 -8.70 14.09 2.88
CA THR A 95 -7.64 13.29 3.54
C THR A 95 -7.16 12.17 2.63
N GLN A 96 -5.97 11.64 2.90
CA GLN A 96 -5.43 10.50 2.17
C GLN A 96 -6.37 9.28 2.26
N MET A 97 -7.05 9.08 3.39
CA MET A 97 -8.01 8.00 3.58
C MET A 97 -9.23 8.14 2.66
N ALA A 98 -9.71 9.36 2.41
CA ALA A 98 -10.81 9.60 1.47
C ALA A 98 -10.45 9.27 0.01
N GLU A 99 -9.18 9.42 -0.37
CA GLU A 99 -8.71 9.00 -1.70
C GLU A 99 -8.47 7.47 -1.79
N GLY A 100 -8.23 6.82 -0.65
CA GLY A 100 -7.87 5.42 -0.57
C GLY A 100 -9.04 4.46 -0.34
N PHE A 101 -10.19 4.96 0.10
CA PHE A 101 -11.35 4.17 0.48
C PHE A 101 -12.64 4.70 -0.14
N GLU A 102 -13.55 3.78 -0.45
CA GLU A 102 -14.91 4.06 -0.89
C GLU A 102 -15.91 3.59 0.16
N LEU A 103 -16.90 4.42 0.50
CA LEU A 103 -18.00 4.03 1.38
C LEU A 103 -19.00 3.18 0.59
N VAL A 104 -19.07 1.88 0.90
CA VAL A 104 -19.93 0.92 0.18
C VAL A 104 -21.24 0.61 0.90
N LYS A 105 -21.26 0.72 2.23
CA LYS A 105 -22.47 0.45 3.04
C LYS A 105 -22.53 1.35 4.26
N GLY A 106 -23.74 1.85 4.55
CA GLY A 106 -23.99 2.72 5.70
C GLY A 106 -23.63 4.19 5.42
N THR A 107 -23.42 4.95 6.48
CA THR A 107 -22.99 6.35 6.44
C THR A 107 -21.91 6.56 7.49
N ASN A 108 -20.91 7.38 7.20
CA ASN A 108 -19.93 7.83 8.18
C ASN A 108 -20.33 9.18 8.84
N VAL A 109 -21.49 9.73 8.46
CA VAL A 109 -22.08 10.93 9.06
C VAL A 109 -23.37 10.55 9.75
N HIS A 110 -23.49 10.91 11.03
CA HIS A 110 -24.67 10.64 11.83
C HIS A 110 -25.13 11.87 12.59
N VAL A 111 -26.43 11.88 12.85
CA VAL A 111 -27.11 12.94 13.59
C VAL A 111 -27.77 12.33 14.82
N ILE A 112 -27.51 12.90 15.99
CA ILE A 112 -28.09 12.47 17.27
C ILE A 112 -28.65 13.69 17.98
N PHE A 113 -29.91 13.61 18.41
CA PHE A 113 -30.44 14.56 19.37
C PHE A 113 -30.14 14.07 20.80
N LYS A 114 -29.36 14.85 21.55
CA LYS A 114 -29.06 14.63 22.96
C LYS A 114 -30.12 15.34 23.80
N GLY A 115 -31.01 14.57 24.42
CA GLY A 115 -31.94 15.05 25.44
C GLY A 115 -31.31 15.06 26.84
N PHE A 116 -32.15 15.11 27.88
CA PHE A 116 -31.70 15.15 29.28
C PHE A 116 -31.05 13.84 29.77
N LYS A 117 -31.34 12.71 29.11
CA LYS A 117 -30.74 11.40 29.46
C LYS A 117 -29.41 11.20 28.75
N ARG A 118 -28.55 10.36 29.33
CA ARG A 118 -27.34 9.84 28.67
C ARG A 118 -27.75 9.07 27.41
N VAL A 119 -26.98 9.25 26.33
CA VAL A 119 -27.19 8.52 25.07
C VAL A 119 -25.95 7.71 24.78
N ASN A 120 -26.13 6.39 24.62
CA ASN A 120 -25.11 5.49 24.11
C ASN A 120 -25.65 4.87 22.82
N LYS A 121 -24.93 5.03 21.71
CA LYS A 121 -25.29 4.49 20.41
C LYS A 121 -24.08 3.94 19.68
N ASP A 122 -24.29 2.79 19.05
CA ASP A 122 -23.33 2.16 18.17
C ASP A 122 -23.74 2.33 16.72
N PHE A 123 -22.76 2.66 15.88
CA PHE A 123 -22.91 2.78 14.44
C PHE A 123 -21.89 1.91 13.73
N GLU A 124 -22.26 1.40 12.57
CA GLU A 124 -21.39 0.59 11.72
C GLU A 124 -21.55 1.02 10.26
N TYR A 125 -20.42 1.12 9.59
CA TYR A 125 -20.36 1.31 8.14
C TYR A 125 -19.21 0.50 7.55
N THR A 126 -19.25 0.31 6.24
CA THR A 126 -18.29 -0.51 5.51
C THR A 126 -17.59 0.34 4.46
N LEU A 127 -16.26 0.29 4.49
CA LEU A 127 -15.38 0.91 3.52
C LEU A 127 -14.76 -0.16 2.62
N LYS A 128 -14.53 0.12 1.36
CA LYS A 128 -13.78 -0.72 0.44
C LYS A 128 -12.43 -0.09 0.16
N ALA A 129 -11.35 -0.85 0.35
CA ALA A 129 -10.00 -0.36 0.13
C ALA A 129 -9.66 -0.32 -1.36
N LEU A 130 -9.41 0.88 -1.91
CA LEU A 130 -9.14 1.09 -3.33
C LEU A 130 -7.64 1.23 -3.63
N LYS A 131 -6.89 1.84 -2.72
CA LYS A 131 -5.46 2.17 -2.92
C LYS A 131 -4.62 1.60 -1.78
N ARG A 132 -3.44 1.08 -2.11
CA ARG A 132 -2.47 0.63 -1.10
C ARG A 132 -1.89 1.85 -0.35
N GLY A 133 -1.64 1.66 0.93
CA GLY A 133 -1.05 2.69 1.77
C GLY A 133 -1.20 2.37 3.25
N VAL A 134 -0.65 3.27 4.08
CA VAL A 134 -0.95 3.34 5.49
C VAL A 134 -1.88 4.54 5.66
N TYR A 135 -3.03 4.30 6.26
CA TYR A 135 -4.10 5.28 6.40
C TYR A 135 -4.42 5.47 7.89
N PRO A 136 -3.99 6.57 8.51
CA PRO A 136 -4.43 6.89 9.84
C PRO A 136 -5.92 7.23 9.82
N LEU A 137 -6.67 6.82 10.85
CA LEU A 137 -8.05 7.27 11.03
C LEU A 137 -8.09 8.76 11.45
N ASP A 138 -6.98 9.30 11.95
CA ASP A 138 -6.75 10.69 12.36
C ASP A 138 -7.69 11.20 13.46
N LYS A 139 -8.97 11.43 13.13
CA LYS A 139 -9.93 12.09 14.00
C LYS A 139 -11.38 11.86 13.58
N VAL A 140 -12.30 12.06 14.53
CA VAL A 140 -13.74 12.28 14.27
C VAL A 140 -14.03 13.77 14.45
N GLU A 141 -14.70 14.38 13.48
CA GLU A 141 -15.16 15.76 13.60
C GLU A 141 -16.61 15.78 14.07
N TYR A 142 -16.94 16.68 15.01
CA TYR A 142 -18.33 16.87 15.42
C TYR A 142 -18.71 18.35 15.48
N THR A 143 -20.01 18.59 15.31
CA THR A 143 -20.64 19.89 15.44
C THR A 143 -21.86 19.75 16.35
N PHE A 144 -21.88 20.54 17.42
CA PHE A 144 -22.97 20.58 18.39
C PHE A 144 -23.77 21.87 18.22
N TYR A 145 -25.08 21.72 18.07
CA TYR A 145 -26.04 22.80 17.96
C TYR A 145 -26.91 22.85 19.22
N HIS A 146 -26.83 23.97 19.93
CA HIS A 146 -27.75 24.25 21.02
C HIS A 146 -29.16 24.48 20.47
N PRO A 147 -30.22 23.96 21.11
CA PRO A 147 -31.59 24.23 20.72
C PRO A 147 -31.89 25.72 20.66
N PHE A 148 -32.73 26.11 19.71
CA PHE A 148 -33.14 27.50 19.48
C PHE A 148 -31.99 28.49 19.20
N GLY A 149 -30.78 28.00 18.93
CA GLY A 149 -29.61 28.87 18.75
C GLY A 149 -29.23 29.64 20.02
N ALA A 150 -29.56 29.08 21.20
CA ALA A 150 -29.32 29.75 22.49
C ALA A 150 -27.84 30.08 22.76
N HIS A 151 -26.93 29.32 22.14
CA HIS A 151 -25.48 29.52 22.23
C HIS A 151 -24.82 29.27 20.87
N GLU A 152 -23.56 29.70 20.75
CA GLU A 152 -22.74 29.49 19.56
C GLU A 152 -22.58 28.00 19.24
N ILE A 153 -22.47 27.70 17.94
CA ILE A 153 -22.26 26.34 17.45
C ILE A 153 -20.85 25.89 17.86
N ILE A 154 -20.76 24.76 18.56
CA ILE A 154 -19.48 24.20 18.96
C ILE A 154 -19.00 23.24 17.87
N LYS A 155 -17.82 23.50 17.31
CA LYS A 155 -17.13 22.62 16.36
C LYS A 155 -15.84 22.14 17.00
N ASP A 156 -15.64 20.83 17.04
CA ASP A 156 -14.44 20.24 17.62
C ASP A 156 -14.13 18.88 16.97
N SER A 157 -13.01 18.28 17.35
CA SER A 157 -12.58 16.98 16.86
C SER A 157 -11.94 16.11 17.93
N ILE A 158 -12.18 14.80 17.84
CA ILE A 158 -11.63 13.79 18.75
C ILE A 158 -10.57 13.01 17.98
N ASN A 159 -9.33 13.04 18.46
CA ASN A 159 -8.22 12.32 17.83
C ASN A 159 -8.33 10.81 18.04
N ILE A 160 -8.06 10.06 16.98
CA ILE A 160 -8.07 8.59 16.95
C ILE A 160 -6.65 8.12 16.63
N LYS A 161 -6.11 7.21 17.46
CA LYS A 161 -4.75 6.69 17.31
C LYS A 161 -4.67 5.37 16.53
N GLU A 162 -5.73 5.02 15.81
CA GLU A 162 -5.77 3.82 14.98
C GLU A 162 -5.30 4.10 13.54
N GLU A 163 -4.67 3.11 12.94
CA GLU A 163 -4.25 3.13 11.53
C GLU A 163 -4.66 1.83 10.82
N VAL A 164 -4.93 1.96 9.52
CA VAL A 164 -5.25 0.84 8.64
C VAL A 164 -4.19 0.75 7.55
N LYS A 165 -3.56 -0.41 7.45
CA LYS A 165 -2.58 -0.74 6.41
C LYS A 165 -3.25 -1.53 5.29
N VAL A 166 -3.32 -0.93 4.11
CA VAL A 166 -3.84 -1.58 2.91
C VAL A 166 -2.67 -2.09 2.07
N LEU A 167 -2.50 -3.41 2.02
CA LEU A 167 -1.48 -4.09 1.25
C LEU A 167 -1.88 -4.24 -0.23
N PRO A 168 -0.91 -4.32 -1.16
CA PRO A 168 -1.21 -4.53 -2.57
C PRO A 168 -1.82 -5.91 -2.77
N LYS A 169 -2.66 -6.05 -3.80
CA LYS A 169 -3.32 -7.33 -4.09
C LYS A 169 -2.29 -8.36 -4.54
N ILE A 170 -2.19 -9.47 -3.80
CA ILE A 170 -1.30 -10.58 -4.16
C ILE A 170 -2.15 -11.71 -4.72
N LYS A 171 -1.75 -12.26 -5.88
CA LYS A 171 -2.35 -13.50 -6.38
C LYS A 171 -1.44 -14.65 -5.98
N ILE A 172 -1.90 -15.48 -5.04
CA ILE A 172 -1.18 -16.70 -4.66
C ILE A 172 -1.29 -17.69 -5.82
N ILE A 173 -0.16 -18.02 -6.41
CA ILE A 173 -0.06 -19.02 -7.47
C ILE A 173 0.30 -20.35 -6.80
N TYR A 174 -0.67 -21.26 -6.74
CA TYR A 174 -0.50 -22.57 -6.09
C TYR A 174 0.18 -23.60 -7.00
N ARG A 175 -0.13 -23.55 -8.31
CA ARG A 175 0.44 -24.42 -9.33
C ARG A 175 0.82 -23.57 -10.53
N ILE A 176 2.10 -23.62 -10.89
CA ILE A 176 2.55 -23.17 -12.20
C ILE A 176 2.36 -24.38 -13.11
N PRO A 177 1.53 -24.31 -14.16
CA PRO A 177 1.44 -25.37 -15.14
C PRO A 177 2.84 -25.59 -15.70
N ASN A 178 3.32 -26.83 -15.61
CA ASN A 178 4.72 -27.22 -15.66
C ASN A 178 5.44 -26.98 -14.33
N ASN A 179 5.52 -28.06 -13.56
CA ASN A 179 6.64 -28.31 -12.68
C ASN A 179 7.88 -28.35 -13.58
N ILE A 180 8.43 -27.18 -13.93
CA ILE A 180 9.70 -27.07 -14.63
C ILE A 180 10.75 -27.49 -13.61
N LYS A 181 10.85 -28.80 -13.38
CA LYS A 181 12.14 -29.39 -13.11
C LYS A 181 12.94 -29.04 -14.37
N PRO A 182 13.98 -28.21 -14.26
CA PRO A 182 14.76 -27.82 -15.43
C PRO A 182 15.17 -29.09 -16.17
N LYS A 183 14.78 -29.16 -17.46
CA LYS A 183 14.81 -30.39 -18.29
C LYS A 183 16.23 -30.93 -18.46
N GLU A 184 17.18 -30.03 -18.35
CA GLU A 184 18.58 -30.29 -18.06
C GLU A 184 18.92 -29.39 -16.88
N ALA A 185 19.81 -29.84 -15.99
CA ALA A 185 20.46 -28.91 -15.10
C ALA A 185 21.12 -27.84 -15.98
N PHE A 186 20.51 -26.64 -16.06
CA PHE A 186 21.23 -25.42 -16.39
C PHE A 186 22.61 -25.54 -15.76
N PRO A 187 23.70 -25.27 -16.50
CA PRO A 187 25.05 -25.54 -16.05
C PRO A 187 25.14 -25.28 -14.55
N ARG A 188 25.41 -26.33 -13.75
CA ARG A 188 25.47 -26.28 -12.26
C ARG A 188 26.31 -25.09 -11.75
N PHE A 189 27.16 -24.59 -12.62
CA PHE A 189 27.92 -23.37 -12.61
C PHE A 189 27.05 -22.10 -12.59
N SER A 190 26.82 -21.55 -11.40
CA SER A 190 26.47 -20.13 -11.31
C SER A 190 27.76 -19.29 -11.35
N PRO A 191 27.85 -18.26 -12.21
CA PRO A 191 29.04 -17.44 -12.35
C PRO A 191 29.20 -16.40 -11.20
N SER A 192 28.38 -16.50 -10.16
CA SER A 192 28.41 -15.64 -8.97
C SER A 192 29.71 -15.81 -8.19
N LYS A 193 30.34 -14.69 -7.81
CA LYS A 193 31.50 -14.65 -6.89
C LYS A 193 31.06 -14.59 -5.42
N VAL A 194 29.83 -14.98 -5.09
CA VAL A 194 29.27 -14.94 -3.74
C VAL A 194 28.52 -16.25 -3.47
N GLY A 195 28.89 -16.92 -2.37
CA GLY A 195 28.38 -18.25 -1.98
C GLY A 195 29.47 -19.15 -1.38
N PRO A 196 29.11 -20.20 -0.63
CA PRO A 196 30.07 -21.19 -0.15
C PRO A 196 30.79 -21.88 -1.34
N TYR A 197 32.02 -22.32 -1.10
CA TYR A 197 32.73 -23.16 -2.06
C TYR A 197 32.03 -24.52 -2.09
N SER A 198 31.66 -25.00 -3.28
CA SER A 198 31.20 -26.37 -3.47
C SER A 198 32.39 -27.33 -3.35
N THR A 199 32.10 -28.62 -3.30
CA THR A 199 33.13 -29.68 -3.40
C THR A 199 33.59 -29.95 -4.82
N ASP A 200 32.91 -29.38 -5.83
CA ASP A 200 33.17 -29.66 -7.24
C ASP A 200 34.35 -28.83 -7.74
N PHE A 201 35.34 -29.50 -8.32
CA PHE A 201 36.55 -28.88 -8.83
C PHE A 201 36.28 -28.17 -10.16
N LYS A 202 36.64 -26.88 -10.27
CA LYS A 202 36.43 -26.07 -11.48
C LYS A 202 37.68 -26.00 -12.35
N SER A 203 38.77 -25.48 -11.79
CA SER A 203 40.02 -25.23 -12.52
C SER A 203 41.19 -25.03 -11.56
N ILE A 204 42.42 -25.11 -12.08
CA ILE A 204 43.61 -24.67 -11.36
C ILE A 204 44.03 -23.31 -11.91
N ARG A 205 44.26 -22.33 -11.03
CA ARG A 205 44.77 -21.01 -11.40
C ARG A 205 45.95 -20.60 -10.53
N LYS A 206 46.63 -19.51 -10.92
CA LYS A 206 47.66 -18.90 -10.08
C LYS A 206 47.03 -18.34 -8.80
N TYR A 207 47.72 -18.52 -7.68
CA TYR A 207 47.36 -17.95 -6.40
C TYR A 207 47.42 -16.42 -6.46
N GLU A 208 46.39 -15.76 -5.94
CA GLU A 208 46.36 -14.31 -5.75
C GLU A 208 46.29 -13.99 -4.26
N ILE A 209 46.86 -12.85 -3.86
CA ILE A 209 46.87 -12.41 -2.46
C ILE A 209 45.42 -12.22 -1.98
N GLY A 210 45.05 -12.95 -0.92
CA GLY A 210 43.70 -12.99 -0.37
C GLY A 210 42.98 -14.33 -0.57
N ASP A 211 43.57 -15.24 -1.35
CA ASP A 211 43.04 -16.58 -1.53
C ASP A 211 43.23 -17.47 -0.29
N PRO A 212 42.29 -18.39 0.03
CA PRO A 212 42.43 -19.27 1.18
C PRO A 212 43.56 -20.30 0.99
N TYR A 213 44.52 -20.34 1.91
CA TYR A 213 45.65 -21.29 1.88
C TYR A 213 45.24 -22.76 1.80
N LYS A 214 44.07 -23.12 2.36
CA LYS A 214 43.54 -24.50 2.35
C LYS A 214 43.26 -25.06 0.96
N PHE A 215 43.20 -24.21 -0.07
CA PHE A 215 42.94 -24.63 -1.44
C PHE A 215 44.18 -24.68 -2.32
N ILE A 216 45.38 -24.42 -1.77
CA ILE A 216 46.64 -24.53 -2.53
C ILE A 216 46.80 -25.97 -3.03
N ASN A 217 46.99 -26.11 -4.34
CA ASN A 217 47.26 -27.40 -4.97
C ASN A 217 48.77 -27.62 -5.04
N TRP A 218 49.33 -28.21 -3.97
CA TRP A 218 50.76 -28.49 -3.88
C TRP A 218 51.30 -29.35 -5.03
N LYS A 219 50.48 -30.27 -5.57
CA LYS A 219 50.87 -31.14 -6.68
C LYS A 219 50.98 -30.37 -8.01
N ALA A 220 50.09 -29.42 -8.24
CA ALA A 220 50.15 -28.54 -9.41
C ALA A 220 51.27 -27.51 -9.28
N THR A 221 51.45 -26.92 -8.09
CA THR A 221 52.57 -26.02 -7.77
C THR A 221 53.92 -26.68 -8.06
N ALA A 222 54.13 -27.92 -7.59
CA ALA A 222 55.40 -28.64 -7.78
C ALA A 222 55.71 -29.01 -9.24
N ARG A 223 54.71 -29.02 -10.12
CA ARG A 223 54.86 -29.34 -11.56
C ARG A 223 54.97 -28.09 -12.43
N ASN A 224 54.74 -26.91 -11.87
CA ASN A 224 54.77 -25.66 -12.63
C ASN A 224 56.22 -25.12 -12.69
N PRO A 225 56.83 -24.94 -13.88
CA PRO A 225 58.24 -24.53 -14.02
C PRO A 225 58.58 -23.15 -13.42
N GLY A 226 57.57 -22.33 -13.12
CA GLY A 226 57.74 -20.98 -12.58
C GLY A 226 57.78 -20.86 -11.05
N ASN A 227 57.70 -21.98 -10.29
CA ASN A 227 57.56 -21.97 -8.82
C ASN A 227 56.40 -21.11 -8.29
N GLU A 228 55.41 -20.84 -9.13
CA GLU A 228 54.22 -20.08 -8.75
C GLU A 228 53.24 -20.97 -7.99
N LEU A 229 52.72 -20.47 -6.87
CA LEU A 229 51.67 -21.16 -6.11
C LEU A 229 50.42 -21.30 -6.98
N MET A 230 49.95 -22.53 -7.12
CA MET A 230 48.71 -22.87 -7.82
C MET A 230 47.62 -23.17 -6.81
N ILE A 231 46.39 -22.73 -7.08
CA ILE A 231 45.24 -22.95 -6.22
C ILE A 231 44.15 -23.73 -6.96
N ASN A 232 43.53 -24.69 -6.27
CA ASN A 232 42.30 -25.32 -6.74
C ASN A 232 41.17 -24.31 -6.62
N GLU A 233 40.65 -23.87 -7.76
CA GLU A 233 39.40 -23.16 -7.84
C GLU A 233 38.28 -24.20 -7.80
N TYR A 234 37.50 -24.19 -6.72
CA TYR A 234 36.27 -24.98 -6.62
C TYR A 234 35.11 -24.18 -7.19
N GLU A 235 34.15 -24.86 -7.81
CA GLU A 235 32.90 -24.26 -8.21
C GLU A 235 32.23 -23.66 -6.98
N ARG A 236 31.56 -22.53 -7.14
CA ARG A 236 30.70 -22.00 -6.09
C ARG A 236 29.31 -22.51 -6.41
N GLU A 237 28.57 -22.96 -5.40
CA GLU A 237 27.11 -23.07 -5.48
C GLU A 237 26.58 -21.64 -5.61
N GLY A 238 26.69 -21.08 -6.81
CA GLY A 238 26.46 -19.66 -6.95
C GLY A 238 24.98 -19.42 -6.74
N VAL A 239 24.70 -18.55 -5.78
CA VAL A 239 23.38 -18.11 -5.38
C VAL A 239 22.63 -17.62 -6.62
N ARG A 240 21.55 -18.32 -7.00
CA ARG A 240 20.70 -17.95 -8.15
C ARG A 240 19.98 -16.66 -7.80
N SER A 241 20.59 -15.54 -8.18
CA SER A 241 20.09 -14.21 -7.84
C SER A 241 19.24 -13.67 -8.98
N ILE A 242 18.08 -13.11 -8.63
CA ILE A 242 17.19 -12.41 -9.54
C ILE A 242 17.12 -10.96 -9.04
N ILE A 243 17.37 -10.02 -9.94
CA ILE A 243 17.13 -8.61 -9.69
C ILE A 243 15.92 -8.17 -10.49
N ILE A 244 14.88 -7.75 -9.78
CA ILE A 244 13.70 -7.14 -10.38
C ILE A 244 13.91 -5.63 -10.42
N LEU A 245 13.83 -5.03 -11.61
CA LEU A 245 13.78 -3.58 -11.79
C LEU A 245 12.34 -3.15 -12.03
N LEU A 246 11.78 -2.35 -11.12
CA LEU A 246 10.47 -1.75 -11.31
C LEU A 246 10.63 -0.34 -11.85
N ASP A 247 10.15 -0.12 -13.07
CA ASP A 247 9.99 1.23 -13.60
C ASP A 247 8.87 1.93 -12.82
N ARG A 248 9.14 3.15 -12.36
CA ARG A 248 8.15 4.04 -11.73
C ARG A 248 8.04 5.37 -12.46
N SER A 249 8.57 5.50 -13.67
CA SER A 249 8.48 6.72 -14.49
C SER A 249 7.04 7.07 -14.86
N TRP A 250 6.87 8.21 -15.53
CA TRP A 250 5.57 8.67 -16.03
C TRP A 250 4.81 7.60 -16.83
N MET A 251 5.54 6.75 -17.58
CA MET A 251 5.00 5.68 -18.42
C MET A 251 4.24 4.61 -17.63
N MET A 252 4.54 4.49 -16.33
CA MET A 252 3.90 3.54 -15.43
C MET A 252 2.66 4.11 -14.73
N ARG A 253 2.33 5.39 -14.98
CA ARG A 253 1.15 6.07 -14.43
C ARG A 253 -0.09 5.96 -15.31
N PHE A 254 -0.01 5.30 -16.47
CA PHE A 254 -1.17 5.10 -17.34
C PHE A 254 -2.26 4.29 -16.62
N GLY A 255 -3.47 4.86 -16.58
CA GLY A 255 -4.61 4.36 -15.81
C GLY A 255 -5.17 5.43 -14.86
N THR A 256 -5.87 4.99 -13.83
CA THR A 256 -6.37 5.83 -12.74
C THR A 256 -5.41 5.85 -11.56
N GLU A 257 -5.64 6.72 -10.57
CA GLU A 257 -4.81 6.78 -9.35
C GLU A 257 -4.87 5.50 -8.49
N VAL A 258 -5.94 4.71 -8.61
CA VAL A 258 -6.14 3.44 -7.89
C VAL A 258 -5.77 2.22 -8.73
N GLU A 259 -5.80 2.36 -10.04
CA GLU A 259 -5.59 1.27 -10.99
C GLU A 259 -4.82 1.76 -12.22
N ASN A 260 -3.51 1.51 -12.20
CA ASN A 260 -2.57 1.88 -13.27
C ASN A 260 -1.48 0.81 -13.42
N SER A 261 -0.65 0.95 -14.45
CA SER A 261 0.44 0.00 -14.75
C SER A 261 1.37 -0.23 -13.55
N LEU A 262 1.66 0.81 -12.75
CA LEU A 262 2.50 0.69 -11.56
C LEU A 262 1.86 -0.22 -10.49
N GLU A 263 0.57 -0.05 -10.20
CA GLU A 263 -0.14 -0.92 -9.25
C GLU A 263 -0.18 -2.38 -9.70
N TYR A 264 -0.36 -2.60 -10.99
CA TYR A 264 -0.30 -3.94 -11.59
C TYR A 264 1.11 -4.52 -11.55
N GLY A 265 2.12 -3.72 -11.85
CA GLY A 265 3.53 -4.10 -11.74
C GLY A 265 3.91 -4.50 -10.31
N ILE A 266 3.48 -3.73 -9.31
CA ILE A 266 3.69 -4.06 -7.88
C ILE A 266 3.03 -5.41 -7.53
N SER A 267 1.79 -5.62 -7.96
CA SER A 267 1.03 -6.85 -7.70
C SER A 267 1.71 -8.07 -8.36
N LEU A 268 2.21 -7.92 -9.59
CA LEU A 268 2.99 -8.92 -10.30
C LEU A 268 4.29 -9.24 -9.56
N ILE A 269 5.08 -8.22 -9.21
CA ILE A 269 6.38 -8.38 -8.55
C ILE A 269 6.22 -9.12 -7.22
N LEU A 270 5.20 -8.80 -6.42
CA LEU A 270 4.95 -9.50 -5.17
C LEU A 270 4.56 -10.96 -5.39
N SER A 271 3.69 -11.22 -6.38
CA SER A 271 3.26 -12.58 -6.70
C SER A 271 4.43 -13.42 -7.24
N LEU A 272 5.23 -12.84 -8.14
CA LEU A 272 6.44 -13.44 -8.71
C LEU A 272 7.50 -13.68 -7.63
N SER A 273 7.79 -12.69 -6.78
CA SER A 273 8.78 -12.83 -5.71
C SER A 273 8.43 -13.97 -4.75
N LYS A 274 7.15 -14.15 -4.44
CA LYS A 274 6.70 -15.28 -3.60
C LYS A 274 6.97 -16.63 -4.25
N VAL A 275 6.82 -16.74 -5.57
CA VAL A 275 7.14 -17.95 -6.34
C VAL A 275 8.65 -18.18 -6.36
N LEU A 276 9.44 -17.16 -6.71
CA LEU A 276 10.89 -17.25 -6.86
C LEU A 276 11.58 -17.59 -5.54
N LEU A 277 11.18 -16.95 -4.43
CA LEU A 277 11.71 -17.26 -3.10
C LEU A 277 11.39 -18.70 -2.69
N ARG A 278 10.18 -19.21 -2.99
CA ARG A 278 9.82 -20.61 -2.75
C ARG A 278 10.62 -21.61 -3.59
N GLN A 279 11.13 -21.17 -4.74
CA GLN A 279 12.01 -21.96 -5.62
C GLN A 279 13.50 -21.86 -5.21
N GLY A 280 13.83 -21.11 -4.14
CA GLY A 280 15.20 -20.96 -3.64
C GLY A 280 16.03 -19.90 -4.35
N TYR A 281 15.42 -19.02 -5.15
CA TYR A 281 16.13 -17.88 -5.73
C TYR A 281 16.32 -16.77 -4.71
N ASN A 282 17.47 -16.09 -4.76
CA ASN A 282 17.65 -14.82 -4.06
C ASN A 282 16.99 -13.71 -4.87
N VAL A 283 15.98 -13.05 -4.32
CA VAL A 283 15.22 -12.03 -5.05
C VAL A 283 15.55 -10.65 -4.50
N GLY A 284 16.04 -9.75 -5.34
CA GLY A 284 16.21 -8.33 -5.02
C GLY A 284 15.32 -7.44 -5.86
N LEU A 285 15.16 -6.19 -5.42
CA LEU A 285 14.32 -5.18 -6.07
C LEU A 285 15.04 -3.85 -6.12
N TRP A 286 14.98 -3.19 -7.26
CA TRP A 286 15.33 -1.78 -7.41
C TRP A 286 14.24 -1.06 -8.17
N THR A 287 13.90 0.15 -7.75
CA THR A 287 13.03 1.03 -8.54
C THR A 287 13.86 1.99 -9.39
N ILE A 288 13.48 2.18 -10.65
CA ILE A 288 14.12 3.11 -11.58
C ILE A 288 13.17 4.26 -11.94
N PRO A 289 13.66 5.50 -12.11
CA PRO A 289 15.06 5.96 -12.02
C PRO A 289 15.69 5.84 -10.62
N SER A 290 14.92 6.14 -9.58
CA SER A 290 15.42 6.16 -8.20
C SER A 290 14.35 5.75 -7.20
N GLY A 291 14.78 5.31 -6.01
CA GLY A 291 13.89 5.03 -4.91
C GLY A 291 14.31 3.80 -4.11
N GLU A 292 13.39 2.87 -3.96
CA GLU A 292 13.52 1.71 -3.10
C GLU A 292 14.53 0.70 -3.65
N LYS A 293 15.29 0.12 -2.72
CA LYS A 293 16.30 -0.88 -3.00
C LYS A 293 16.25 -1.98 -1.95
N VAL A 294 16.20 -3.22 -2.41
CA VAL A 294 16.25 -4.42 -1.59
C VAL A 294 17.30 -5.35 -2.18
N ILE A 295 18.34 -5.65 -1.42
CA ILE A 295 19.45 -6.51 -1.84
C ILE A 295 18.93 -7.96 -1.98
N PRO A 296 19.34 -8.72 -3.01
CA PRO A 296 18.93 -10.10 -3.19
C PRO A 296 19.29 -10.99 -1.99
N SER A 297 18.27 -11.61 -1.41
CA SER A 297 18.37 -12.62 -0.37
C SER A 297 17.28 -13.68 -0.57
N SER A 298 17.38 -14.81 0.12
CA SER A 298 16.37 -15.87 0.17
C SER A 298 15.94 -16.17 1.62
N ASP A 299 16.32 -15.32 2.57
CA ASP A 299 15.90 -15.45 3.96
C ASP A 299 14.37 -15.31 4.13
N SER A 300 13.85 -15.83 5.25
CA SER A 300 12.41 -15.86 5.54
C SER A 300 11.74 -14.49 5.48
N ASP A 301 12.49 -13.42 5.77
CA ASP A 301 11.96 -12.07 5.88
C ASP A 301 12.04 -11.30 4.57
N GLN A 302 12.74 -11.86 3.57
CA GLN A 302 12.98 -11.17 2.31
C GLN A 302 11.67 -10.77 1.62
N TYR A 303 10.65 -11.62 1.67
CA TYR A 303 9.34 -11.31 1.12
C TYR A 303 8.73 -10.06 1.78
N TYR A 304 8.84 -9.94 3.10
CA TYR A 304 8.32 -8.80 3.85
C TYR A 304 9.13 -7.52 3.59
N ARG A 305 10.44 -7.61 3.37
CA ARG A 305 11.27 -6.47 2.93
C ARG A 305 10.86 -5.98 1.55
N LEU A 306 10.64 -6.88 0.59
CA LEU A 306 10.13 -6.56 -0.74
C LEU A 306 8.74 -5.91 -0.66
N MET A 307 7.84 -6.46 0.16
CA MET A 307 6.52 -5.89 0.41
C MET A 307 6.60 -4.48 1.00
N SER A 308 7.41 -4.29 2.03
CA SER A 308 7.58 -3.00 2.70
C SER A 308 8.16 -1.95 1.75
N ALA A 309 9.12 -2.34 0.91
CA ALA A 309 9.65 -1.46 -0.13
C ALA A 309 8.57 -1.05 -1.14
N LEU A 310 7.84 -2.02 -1.71
CA LEU A 310 6.80 -1.77 -2.72
C LEU A 310 5.62 -0.96 -2.19
N MET A 311 5.33 -1.02 -0.89
CA MET A 311 4.36 -0.17 -0.21
C MET A 311 4.72 1.33 -0.24
N ARG A 312 6.02 1.66 -0.32
CA ARG A 312 6.52 3.05 -0.37
C ARG A 312 6.69 3.59 -1.79
N VAL A 313 6.62 2.74 -2.81
CA VAL A 313 6.79 3.13 -4.21
C VAL A 313 5.61 3.95 -4.71
N ARG A 314 5.89 5.12 -5.30
CA ARG A 314 4.92 6.01 -5.96
C ARG A 314 5.36 6.34 -7.38
N GLY A 315 4.47 6.79 -8.26
CA GLY A 315 4.86 7.26 -9.60
C GLY A 315 5.87 8.43 -9.51
N TYR A 316 6.86 8.42 -10.39
CA TYR A 316 7.88 9.45 -10.56
C TYR A 316 7.53 10.29 -11.79
N PRO A 317 7.51 11.62 -11.67
CA PRO A 317 6.97 12.48 -12.73
C PRO A 317 7.89 12.61 -13.96
N ALA A 318 9.15 12.16 -13.89
CA ALA A 318 10.08 12.32 -15.01
C ALA A 318 9.93 11.22 -16.08
N TYR A 319 10.26 11.61 -17.32
CA TYR A 319 10.28 10.76 -18.51
C TYR A 319 11.59 9.98 -18.70
N THR A 320 12.65 10.35 -17.97
CA THR A 320 14.00 9.80 -18.18
C THR A 320 14.50 9.03 -16.97
N GLY A 321 15.06 7.85 -17.25
CA GLY A 321 15.64 6.95 -16.28
C GLY A 321 17.15 7.15 -16.13
N VAL A 322 17.63 7.84 -15.10
CA VAL A 322 19.02 7.64 -14.65
C VAL A 322 19.02 6.41 -13.75
N ILE A 323 19.73 5.36 -14.14
CA ILE A 323 19.83 4.16 -13.34
C ILE A 323 20.84 4.36 -12.23
N ASP A 324 20.44 4.00 -11.01
CA ASP A 324 21.34 3.91 -9.87
C ASP A 324 22.52 2.98 -10.20
N LYS A 325 23.75 3.53 -10.15
CA LYS A 325 25.01 2.80 -10.33
C LYS A 325 25.12 1.58 -9.40
N SER A 326 24.38 1.56 -8.29
CA SER A 326 24.32 0.43 -7.37
C SER A 326 23.72 -0.85 -8.00
N VAL A 327 22.85 -0.72 -9.01
CA VAL A 327 22.34 -1.86 -9.81
C VAL A 327 23.48 -2.50 -10.59
N LEU A 328 24.31 -1.68 -11.24
CA LEU A 328 25.47 -2.16 -12.02
C LEU A 328 26.51 -2.83 -11.11
N LYS A 329 26.73 -2.30 -9.90
CA LYS A 329 27.60 -2.93 -8.90
C LYS A 329 27.08 -4.30 -8.47
N ALA A 330 25.78 -4.40 -8.14
CA ALA A 330 25.16 -5.67 -7.78
C ALA A 330 25.22 -6.69 -8.93
N TRP A 331 25.01 -6.23 -10.17
CA TRP A 331 25.15 -7.03 -11.37
C TRP A 331 26.56 -7.63 -11.52
N SER A 332 27.61 -6.80 -11.42
CA SER A 332 28.99 -7.25 -11.59
C SER A 332 29.42 -8.29 -10.55
N SER A 333 28.86 -8.22 -9.34
CA SER A 333 29.19 -9.16 -8.25
C SER A 333 28.40 -10.47 -8.32
N MET A 334 27.11 -10.42 -8.68
CA MET A 334 26.19 -11.56 -8.54
C MET A 334 25.82 -12.21 -9.88
N LYS A 335 25.99 -11.50 -11.01
CA LYS A 335 25.54 -11.90 -12.36
C LYS A 335 24.10 -12.47 -12.36
N PRO A 336 23.11 -11.70 -11.88
CA PRO A 336 21.74 -12.18 -11.70
C PRO A 336 20.99 -12.31 -13.03
N ILE A 337 19.87 -13.04 -13.03
CA ILE A 337 18.84 -12.86 -14.05
C ILE A 337 18.13 -11.54 -13.75
N MET A 338 18.03 -10.65 -14.74
CA MET A 338 17.31 -9.40 -14.56
C MET A 338 15.91 -9.47 -15.16
N ILE A 339 14.94 -9.06 -14.37
CA ILE A 339 13.54 -8.93 -14.78
C ILE A 339 13.17 -7.47 -14.66
N ILE A 340 12.74 -6.85 -15.76
CA ILE A 340 12.32 -5.45 -15.78
C ILE A 340 10.82 -5.42 -15.91
N VAL A 341 10.15 -4.65 -15.07
CA VAL A 341 8.71 -4.45 -15.14
C VAL A 341 8.47 -2.99 -15.50
N THR A 342 8.00 -2.75 -16.71
CA THR A 342 7.78 -1.41 -17.28
C THR A 342 6.62 -1.42 -18.27
N ASN A 343 6.16 -0.25 -18.69
CA ASN A 343 5.33 -0.07 -19.87
C ASN A 343 6.26 0.39 -21.00
N LEU A 344 6.56 -0.49 -21.94
CA LEU A 344 7.53 -0.26 -22.99
C LEU A 344 6.98 0.70 -24.05
N MET A 345 7.67 1.82 -24.25
CA MET A 345 7.33 2.85 -25.24
C MET A 345 8.60 3.34 -25.92
N GLU A 346 8.47 3.99 -27.07
CA GLU A 346 9.66 4.48 -27.79
C GLU A 346 10.54 5.40 -26.93
N ASN A 347 9.93 6.18 -26.04
CA ASN A 347 10.61 7.08 -25.11
C ASN A 347 11.53 6.35 -24.10
N ASN A 348 11.22 5.12 -23.67
CA ASN A 348 12.07 4.37 -22.73
C ASN A 348 13.04 3.38 -23.38
N LEU A 349 12.88 3.08 -24.67
CA LEU A 349 13.77 2.15 -25.38
C LEU A 349 15.23 2.54 -25.25
N ALA A 350 15.58 3.80 -25.49
CA ALA A 350 16.98 4.25 -25.49
C ALA A 350 17.65 4.02 -24.12
N TYR A 351 16.98 4.38 -23.03
CA TYR A 351 17.55 4.20 -21.70
C TYR A 351 17.62 2.71 -21.33
N LEU A 352 16.57 1.93 -21.61
CA LEU A 352 16.56 0.49 -21.31
C LEU A 352 17.66 -0.23 -22.09
N SER A 353 17.75 -0.01 -23.40
CA SER A 353 18.79 -0.61 -24.26
C SER A 353 20.21 -0.24 -23.82
N SER A 354 20.44 0.98 -23.33
CA SER A 354 21.76 1.42 -22.85
C SER A 354 22.26 0.63 -21.64
N VAL A 355 21.34 0.14 -20.80
CA VAL A 355 21.69 -0.51 -19.54
C VAL A 355 22.00 -1.99 -19.76
N PHE A 356 21.37 -2.60 -20.77
CA PHE A 356 21.33 -4.05 -20.95
C PHE A 356 21.97 -4.55 -22.25
N SER A 357 22.64 -3.68 -23.00
CA SER A 357 23.26 -4.01 -24.31
C SER A 357 23.99 -5.35 -24.36
N ASN A 358 24.68 -5.77 -23.29
CA ASN A 358 25.39 -7.05 -23.18
C ASN A 358 24.88 -7.97 -22.05
N LYS A 359 23.63 -7.82 -21.60
CA LYS A 359 23.07 -8.52 -20.43
C LYS A 359 21.84 -9.31 -20.82
N ARG A 360 21.69 -10.54 -20.29
CA ARG A 360 20.45 -11.32 -20.42
C ARG A 360 19.35 -10.69 -19.57
N VAL A 361 18.27 -10.26 -20.21
CA VAL A 361 17.18 -9.53 -19.54
C VAL A 361 15.83 -10.04 -20.00
N ILE A 362 14.92 -10.21 -19.05
CA ILE A 362 13.50 -10.42 -19.31
C ILE A 362 12.79 -9.08 -19.08
N ILE A 363 12.16 -8.54 -20.10
CA ILE A 363 11.34 -7.32 -20.02
C ILE A 363 9.89 -7.74 -19.96
N VAL A 364 9.22 -7.49 -18.84
CA VAL A 364 7.78 -7.59 -18.70
C VAL A 364 7.17 -6.25 -19.10
N ASP A 365 6.56 -6.22 -20.28
CA ASP A 365 5.87 -5.06 -20.82
C ASP A 365 4.40 -5.07 -20.38
N ILE A 366 4.02 -4.12 -19.53
CA ILE A 366 2.65 -3.90 -19.10
C ILE A 366 1.94 -3.03 -20.13
N ILE A 367 0.95 -3.60 -20.80
CA ILE A 367 0.13 -2.95 -21.81
C ILE A 367 -1.06 -2.26 -21.09
N PRO A 368 -1.10 -0.91 -21.02
CA PRO A 368 -2.11 -0.20 -20.24
C PRO A 368 -3.43 0.04 -20.98
N ASP A 369 -3.47 -0.16 -22.29
CA ASP A 369 -4.53 0.31 -23.19
C ASP A 369 -5.94 -0.09 -22.68
N ASN A 370 -6.09 -1.34 -22.26
CA ASN A 370 -7.36 -1.87 -21.75
C ASN A 370 -7.70 -1.46 -20.31
N ILE A 371 -6.75 -0.90 -19.53
CA ILE A 371 -7.00 -0.46 -18.14
C ILE A 371 -8.06 0.64 -18.10
N LEU A 372 -8.03 1.56 -19.07
CA LEU A 372 -9.00 2.65 -19.18
C LEU A 372 -10.28 2.20 -19.91
N LEU A 373 -10.13 1.39 -20.97
CA LEU A 373 -11.24 1.00 -21.84
C LEU A 373 -12.26 0.09 -21.16
N LYS A 374 -11.85 -0.74 -20.20
CA LYS A 374 -12.76 -1.67 -19.50
C LYS A 374 -13.96 -1.02 -18.80
N ASN A 375 -13.86 0.28 -18.47
CA ASN A 375 -14.94 1.03 -17.81
C ASN A 375 -15.76 1.86 -18.80
N VAL A 376 -15.32 1.95 -20.05
CA VAL A 376 -15.89 2.80 -21.10
C VAL A 376 -16.60 1.98 -22.17
N VAL A 377 -16.05 0.82 -22.54
CA VAL A 377 -16.57 -0.03 -23.60
C VAL A 377 -17.44 -1.14 -23.00
N GLU A 378 -18.70 -1.21 -23.43
CA GLU A 378 -19.57 -2.35 -23.15
C GLU A 378 -19.12 -3.54 -24.03
N GLY A 379 -18.39 -4.50 -23.45
CA GLY A 379 -17.92 -5.69 -24.17
C GLY A 379 -16.62 -6.26 -23.61
N ASN A 380 -16.02 -7.20 -24.34
CA ASN A 380 -14.70 -7.75 -24.00
C ASN A 380 -13.59 -6.89 -24.65
N PRO A 381 -12.83 -6.10 -23.88
CA PRO A 381 -11.78 -5.21 -24.42
C PRO A 381 -10.58 -5.99 -25.00
N CYS A 382 -10.52 -7.32 -24.82
CA CYS A 382 -9.34 -8.12 -25.12
C CYS A 382 -9.16 -8.56 -26.58
N ASN A 383 -9.99 -8.07 -27.51
CA ASN A 383 -9.97 -8.48 -28.92
C ASN A 383 -9.27 -7.46 -29.85
N GLU A 384 -8.60 -6.46 -29.28
CA GLU A 384 -8.01 -5.35 -30.04
C GLU A 384 -6.65 -5.72 -30.67
N TRP A 385 -6.69 -6.29 -31.87
CA TRP A 385 -5.51 -6.69 -32.65
C TRP A 385 -4.52 -5.54 -32.93
N PHE A 386 -5.01 -4.30 -33.07
CA PHE A 386 -4.19 -3.14 -33.41
C PHE A 386 -3.13 -2.78 -32.35
N ILE A 387 -3.37 -3.11 -31.07
CA ILE A 387 -2.41 -2.87 -29.98
C ILE A 387 -1.16 -3.74 -30.19
N ARG A 388 -1.36 -4.96 -30.68
CA ARG A 388 -0.30 -5.94 -30.88
C ARG A 388 0.68 -5.50 -31.97
N ASP A 389 0.16 -5.05 -33.12
CA ASP A 389 0.98 -4.63 -34.27
C ASP A 389 1.89 -3.45 -33.93
N LYS A 390 1.40 -2.47 -33.17
CA LYS A 390 2.20 -1.30 -32.75
C LYS A 390 3.35 -1.68 -31.81
N LYS A 391 3.13 -2.66 -30.92
CA LYS A 391 4.14 -3.12 -29.95
C LYS A 391 5.19 -4.02 -30.61
N GLU A 392 4.85 -4.79 -31.64
CA GLU A 392 5.80 -5.63 -32.37
C GLU A 392 6.95 -4.79 -32.98
N LEU A 393 6.65 -3.63 -33.58
CA LEU A 393 7.66 -2.68 -34.08
C LEU A 393 8.61 -2.14 -32.99
N ILE A 394 8.11 -1.99 -31.77
CA ILE A 394 8.91 -1.57 -30.61
C ILE A 394 9.83 -2.72 -30.16
N TYR A 395 9.34 -3.95 -30.18
CA TYR A 395 10.09 -5.13 -29.76
C TYR A 395 11.23 -5.45 -30.72
N GLU A 396 11.08 -5.20 -32.02
CA GLU A 396 12.14 -5.36 -33.02
C GLU A 396 13.35 -4.42 -32.78
N LYS A 397 13.13 -3.26 -32.16
CA LYS A 397 14.19 -2.30 -31.81
C LYS A 397 15.01 -2.71 -30.59
N LEU A 398 14.58 -3.74 -29.85
CA LEU A 398 15.31 -4.23 -28.67
C LEU A 398 16.50 -5.12 -29.08
N PRO A 399 17.58 -5.12 -28.29
CA PRO A 399 18.71 -6.00 -28.57
C PRO A 399 18.31 -7.47 -28.42
N SER A 400 18.93 -8.35 -29.22
CA SER A 400 18.55 -9.77 -29.36
C SER A 400 18.67 -10.61 -28.08
N ASN A 401 19.38 -10.09 -27.07
CA ASN A 401 19.53 -10.68 -25.74
C ASN A 401 18.39 -10.30 -24.76
N ALA A 402 17.47 -9.42 -25.16
CA ALA A 402 16.27 -9.10 -24.41
C ALA A 402 15.12 -10.03 -24.83
N LYS A 403 14.45 -10.65 -23.85
CA LYS A 403 13.21 -11.39 -24.06
C LYS A 403 12.05 -10.58 -23.51
N VAL A 404 11.05 -10.32 -24.35
CA VAL A 404 9.86 -9.57 -23.95
C VAL A 404 8.73 -10.53 -23.56
N VAL A 405 8.14 -10.29 -22.40
CA VAL A 405 6.88 -10.88 -21.92
C VAL A 405 5.85 -9.76 -21.94
N SER A 406 5.02 -9.71 -22.98
CA SER A 406 3.88 -8.81 -23.00
C SER A 406 2.81 -9.29 -22.01
N TRP A 407 2.23 -8.33 -21.29
CA TRP A 407 1.17 -8.57 -20.33
C TRP A 407 0.13 -7.45 -20.39
N ASP A 408 -1.10 -7.82 -20.73
CA ASP A 408 -2.27 -7.00 -20.49
C ASP A 408 -2.93 -7.41 -19.16
N PRO A 409 -2.96 -6.53 -18.14
CA PRO A 409 -3.49 -6.86 -16.82
C PRO A 409 -5.00 -7.07 -16.77
N VAL A 410 -5.75 -6.56 -17.75
CA VAL A 410 -7.21 -6.75 -17.87
C VAL A 410 -7.51 -8.10 -18.52
N CYS A 411 -6.71 -8.48 -19.51
CA CYS A 411 -6.98 -9.65 -20.34
C CYS A 411 -6.27 -10.94 -19.90
N GLU A 412 -5.16 -10.81 -19.18
CA GLU A 412 -4.35 -11.94 -18.76
C GLU A 412 -4.08 -11.92 -17.25
N SER A 413 -4.28 -13.08 -16.59
CA SER A 413 -4.04 -13.20 -15.16
C SER A 413 -2.55 -13.24 -14.84
N ILE A 414 -2.17 -12.70 -13.67
CA ILE A 414 -0.80 -12.73 -13.14
C ILE A 414 -0.19 -14.14 -13.20
N GLY A 415 -0.98 -15.19 -12.95
CA GLY A 415 -0.51 -16.58 -13.00
C GLY A 415 0.02 -17.00 -14.37
N LYS A 416 -0.63 -16.57 -15.46
CA LYS A 416 -0.18 -16.87 -16.82
C LYS A 416 1.14 -16.15 -17.15
N VAL A 417 1.26 -14.89 -16.75
CA VAL A 417 2.48 -14.08 -16.94
C VAL A 417 3.65 -14.67 -16.18
N VAL A 418 3.44 -15.04 -14.92
CA VAL A 418 4.48 -15.70 -14.10
C VAL A 418 4.92 -17.00 -14.76
N ALA A 419 4.00 -17.79 -15.34
CA ALA A 419 4.37 -18.98 -16.09
C ALA A 419 5.21 -18.67 -17.35
N LYS A 420 4.87 -17.61 -18.11
CA LYS A 420 5.68 -17.13 -19.25
C LYS A 420 7.09 -16.73 -18.80
N ILE A 421 7.20 -15.96 -17.72
CA ILE A 421 8.50 -15.54 -17.13
C ILE A 421 9.30 -16.78 -16.72
N SER A 422 8.69 -17.72 -15.99
CA SER A 422 9.37 -18.95 -15.55
C SER A 422 9.84 -19.82 -16.72
N LYS A 423 9.08 -19.88 -17.82
CA LYS A 423 9.50 -20.56 -19.05
C LYS A 423 10.77 -19.93 -19.62
N TYR A 424 10.80 -18.60 -19.79
CA TYR A 424 11.98 -17.92 -20.32
C TYR A 424 13.20 -18.02 -19.39
N MET A 425 13.01 -17.98 -18.07
CA MET A 425 14.10 -18.26 -17.13
C MET A 425 14.66 -19.68 -17.28
N ALA A 426 13.86 -20.62 -17.74
CA ALA A 426 14.28 -22.00 -18.00
C ALA A 426 14.82 -22.21 -19.42
N ASP A 427 14.89 -21.18 -20.24
CA ASP A 427 15.58 -21.19 -21.54
C ASP A 427 16.93 -20.41 -21.47
N LEU A 428 17.22 -19.74 -20.35
CA LEU A 428 18.39 -18.86 -20.13
C LEU A 428 19.47 -19.51 -19.26
#